data_AF-A0A942H5F3-F1
#
_entry.id   AF-A0A942H5F3-F1
#
_cell.length_a   1.000
_cell.length_b   1.000
_cell.length_c   1.000
_cell.angle_alpha   90.00
_cell.angle_beta   90.00
_cell.angle_gamma   90.00
#
_symmetry.space_group_name_H-M   'P 1'
#
loop_
_entity.id
_entity.type
_entity.pdbx_description
1 polymer ?
#
loop_
_entity_poly.entity_id
_entity_poly.type
_entity_poly.pdbx_seq_one_letter_code
_entity_poly.pdbx_strand_id
1 'polypeptide(L)'
;MSWIHAKLKKRGVLPESFEYRRCFFRQHLLREEPETIALVGAEKTAIIESIELPEYTWMACGGLTQISAEKLAQLGGRRIILFPDGDGFARWSKIAAEARAKGLNTIVSDLLETELTESQKTDGWDLADYLLAAGQAPEAVTRKPQKNSALQLSHLENTNIAAIAAPPPMLPTQAILLVVISPSADWQSLYASNCKRCGDYLQPTGDCALCASPLPF
;
A
#
# COMPACT_ATOMS: atom_id res chain seq x y z
N MET A 1 -33.60 2.33 -8.71
CA MET A 1 -33.12 0.93 -8.79
C MET A 1 -32.95 0.38 -7.38
N SER A 2 -33.28 -0.88 -7.10
CA SER A 2 -32.98 -1.52 -5.80
C SER A 2 -31.99 -2.66 -5.96
N TRP A 3 -30.98 -2.68 -5.09
CA TRP A 3 -29.92 -3.68 -5.07
C TRP A 3 -30.47 -5.09 -4.87
N ILE A 4 -29.87 -6.09 -5.52
CA ILE A 4 -30.37 -7.47 -5.49
C ILE A 4 -30.38 -8.05 -4.08
N HIS A 5 -29.33 -7.81 -3.28
CA HIS A 5 -29.27 -8.26 -1.90
C HIS A 5 -30.40 -7.65 -1.04
N ALA A 6 -30.78 -6.40 -1.30
CA ALA A 6 -31.90 -5.75 -0.61
C ALA A 6 -33.25 -6.42 -0.99
N LYS A 7 -33.41 -6.79 -2.26
CA LYS A 7 -34.59 -7.56 -2.71
C LYS A 7 -34.61 -8.97 -2.10
N LEU A 8 -33.46 -9.64 -2.03
CA LEU A 8 -33.34 -10.99 -1.49
C LEU A 8 -33.57 -11.04 0.03
N LYS A 9 -33.09 -10.03 0.78
CA LYS A 9 -33.44 -9.84 2.20
C LYS A 9 -34.95 -9.67 2.39
N LYS A 10 -35.58 -8.77 1.64
CA LYS A 10 -37.04 -8.55 1.72
C LYS A 10 -37.87 -9.79 1.40
N ARG A 11 -37.33 -10.70 0.58
CA ARG A 11 -37.98 -11.97 0.22
C ARG A 11 -37.69 -13.11 1.20
N GLY A 12 -36.93 -12.88 2.27
CA GLY A 12 -36.53 -13.91 3.22
C GLY A 12 -35.53 -14.93 2.68
N VAL A 13 -34.93 -14.68 1.51
CA VAL A 13 -33.92 -15.57 0.91
C VAL A 13 -32.57 -15.40 1.60
N LEU A 14 -32.23 -14.17 2.00
CA LEU A 14 -31.05 -13.87 2.80
C LEU A 14 -31.45 -13.66 4.27
N PRO A 15 -30.61 -14.08 5.23
CA PRO A 15 -30.81 -13.77 6.65
C PRO A 15 -30.92 -12.26 6.89
N GLU A 16 -31.69 -11.85 7.90
CA GLU A 16 -31.76 -10.44 8.29
C GLU A 16 -30.39 -9.89 8.67
N SER A 17 -29.55 -10.74 9.27
CA SER A 17 -28.15 -10.46 9.65
C SER A 17 -27.17 -10.37 8.47
N PHE A 18 -27.59 -10.63 7.23
CA PHE A 18 -26.68 -10.57 6.09
C PHE A 18 -26.14 -9.14 5.89
N GLU A 19 -24.83 -8.96 5.91
CA GLU A 19 -24.22 -7.67 5.60
C GLU A 19 -23.51 -7.74 4.25
N TYR A 20 -23.86 -6.83 3.34
CA TYR A 20 -23.14 -6.72 2.08
C TYR A 20 -21.78 -6.06 2.33
N ARG A 21 -20.72 -6.86 2.32
CA ARG A 21 -19.33 -6.38 2.46
C ARG A 21 -18.70 -6.21 1.09
N ARG A 22 -18.36 -4.97 0.75
CA ARG A 22 -17.60 -4.64 -0.45
C ARG A 22 -16.12 -4.90 -0.18
N CYS A 23 -15.50 -5.79 -0.95
CA CYS A 23 -14.06 -5.98 -0.96
C CYS A 23 -13.37 -4.86 -1.77
N PHE A 24 -12.05 -4.79 -1.68
CA PHE A 24 -11.27 -3.95 -2.57
C PHE A 24 -11.08 -4.66 -3.91
N PHE A 25 -11.09 -3.88 -4.99
CA PHE A 25 -10.64 -4.39 -6.28
C PHE A 25 -9.16 -4.78 -6.17
N ARG A 26 -8.77 -5.89 -6.83
CA ARG A 26 -7.46 -6.54 -6.75
C ARG A 26 -7.05 -7.11 -5.38
N GLN A 27 -7.95 -7.20 -4.40
CA GLN A 27 -7.65 -7.81 -3.09
C GLN A 27 -7.22 -9.27 -3.16
N HIS A 28 -7.65 -10.01 -4.18
CA HIS A 28 -7.24 -11.39 -4.42
C HIS A 28 -5.75 -11.55 -4.80
N LEU A 29 -5.02 -10.45 -5.06
CA LEU A 29 -3.61 -10.47 -5.42
C LEU A 29 -2.67 -10.35 -4.21
N LEU A 30 -3.20 -10.12 -3.00
CA LEU A 30 -2.41 -10.07 -1.78
C LEU A 30 -1.72 -11.43 -1.53
N ARG A 31 -0.40 -11.41 -1.33
CA ARG A 31 0.38 -12.58 -0.94
C ARG A 31 0.59 -12.61 0.58
N GLU A 32 1.18 -13.70 1.05
CA GLU A 32 1.49 -13.92 2.47
C GLU A 32 2.65 -13.04 2.97
N GLU A 33 3.51 -12.58 2.06
CA GLU A 33 4.65 -11.72 2.34
C GLU A 33 4.21 -10.29 2.74
N PRO A 34 5.05 -9.53 3.47
CA PRO A 34 4.76 -8.15 3.78
C PRO A 34 4.85 -7.29 2.52
N GLU A 35 3.69 -6.87 2.02
CA GLU A 35 3.58 -5.98 0.86
C GLU A 35 3.14 -4.58 1.32
N THR A 36 3.60 -3.54 0.62
CA THR A 36 3.03 -2.21 0.75
C THR A 36 1.84 -2.09 -0.19
N ILE A 37 0.67 -1.80 0.36
CA ILE A 37 -0.57 -1.63 -0.39
C ILE A 37 -0.69 -0.16 -0.79
N ALA A 38 -0.87 0.09 -2.08
CA ALA A 38 -1.23 1.39 -2.61
C ALA A 38 -2.73 1.40 -2.97
N LEU A 39 -3.49 2.30 -2.36
CA LEU A 39 -4.95 2.34 -2.48
C LEU A 39 -5.41 3.59 -3.21
N VAL A 40 -6.16 3.42 -4.30
CA VAL A 40 -6.73 4.51 -5.13
C VAL A 40 -8.26 4.45 -5.16
N GLY A 41 -8.88 5.55 -5.61
CA GLY A 41 -10.33 5.63 -5.76
C GLY A 41 -10.86 4.65 -6.82
N ALA A 42 -10.32 4.73 -8.04
CA ALA A 42 -10.84 4.07 -9.22
C ALA A 42 -10.09 2.78 -9.59
N GLU A 43 -10.83 1.78 -10.07
CA GLU A 43 -10.30 0.49 -10.52
C GLU A 43 -9.36 0.64 -11.72
N LYS A 44 -9.67 1.57 -12.63
CA LYS A 44 -8.84 1.86 -13.83
C LYS A 44 -7.42 2.28 -13.41
N THR A 45 -7.32 3.16 -12.42
CA THR A 45 -6.07 3.70 -11.90
C THR A 45 -5.26 2.60 -11.25
N ALA A 46 -5.89 1.73 -10.44
CA ALA A 46 -5.19 0.60 -9.82
C ALA A 46 -4.58 -0.39 -10.85
N ILE A 47 -5.15 -0.50 -12.05
CA ILE A 47 -4.59 -1.32 -13.13
C ILE A 47 -3.40 -0.62 -13.77
N ILE A 48 -3.56 0.65 -14.17
CA ILE A 48 -2.51 1.45 -14.81
C ILE A 48 -1.28 1.51 -13.90
N GLU A 49 -1.47 1.87 -12.64
CA GLU A 49 -0.37 2.01 -11.68
C GLU A 49 0.31 0.68 -11.34
N SER A 50 -0.41 -0.45 -11.48
CA SER A 50 0.23 -1.75 -11.32
C SER A 50 1.23 -2.11 -12.41
N ILE A 51 1.18 -1.41 -13.54
CA ILE A 51 2.13 -1.53 -14.64
C ILE A 51 3.28 -0.54 -14.44
N GLU A 52 2.97 0.69 -14.05
CA GLU A 52 3.96 1.77 -13.88
C GLU A 52 4.82 1.60 -12.62
N LEU A 53 4.22 1.20 -11.50
CA LEU A 53 4.86 1.07 -10.18
C LEU A 53 4.60 -0.33 -9.59
N PRO A 54 5.21 -1.39 -10.15
CA PRO A 54 4.94 -2.78 -9.78
C PRO A 54 5.45 -3.17 -8.38
N GLU A 55 6.22 -2.30 -7.72
CA GLU A 55 6.71 -2.50 -6.34
C GLU A 55 5.59 -2.42 -5.29
N TYR A 56 4.43 -1.84 -5.63
CA TYR A 56 3.28 -1.77 -4.75
C TYR A 56 2.16 -2.73 -5.17
N THR A 57 1.42 -3.23 -4.18
CA THR A 57 0.16 -3.93 -4.45
C THR A 57 -0.97 -2.91 -4.59
N TRP A 58 -1.27 -2.54 -5.84
CA TRP A 58 -2.31 -1.56 -6.16
C TRP A 58 -3.73 -2.12 -6.02
N MET A 59 -4.59 -1.42 -5.29
CA MET A 59 -5.97 -1.80 -5.01
C MET A 59 -6.88 -0.58 -5.15
N ALA A 60 -8.16 -0.81 -5.44
CA ALA A 60 -9.14 0.28 -5.51
C ALA A 60 -10.31 0.09 -4.55
N CYS A 61 -10.81 1.19 -3.99
CA CYS A 61 -11.95 1.18 -3.09
C CYS A 61 -13.31 1.33 -3.78
N GLY A 62 -13.33 1.76 -5.05
CA GLY A 62 -14.55 1.99 -5.82
C GLY A 62 -15.12 3.41 -5.64
N GLY A 63 -14.26 4.38 -5.32
CA GLY A 63 -14.58 5.80 -5.21
C GLY A 63 -14.39 6.40 -3.81
N LEU A 64 -14.43 7.74 -3.76
CA LEU A 64 -14.10 8.58 -2.60
C LEU A 64 -14.81 8.18 -1.29
N THR A 65 -16.07 7.74 -1.38
CA THR A 65 -16.92 7.41 -0.22
C THR A 65 -16.88 5.93 0.16
N GLN A 66 -16.11 5.11 -0.57
CA GLN A 66 -16.13 3.65 -0.45
C GLN A 66 -15.03 3.07 0.42
N ILE A 67 -14.44 3.91 1.27
CA ILE A 67 -13.37 3.57 2.21
C ILE A 67 -13.78 3.97 3.63
N SER A 68 -13.38 3.16 4.61
CA SER A 68 -13.53 3.42 6.04
C SER A 68 -12.41 2.71 6.81
N ALA A 69 -12.19 3.08 8.06
CA ALA A 69 -11.19 2.42 8.91
C ALA A 69 -11.48 0.91 9.08
N GLU A 70 -12.76 0.52 9.17
CA GLU A 70 -13.19 -0.89 9.23
C GLU A 70 -12.90 -1.63 7.93
N LYS A 71 -13.06 -0.97 6.78
CA LYS A 71 -12.73 -1.57 5.49
C LYS A 71 -11.23 -1.79 5.37
N LEU A 72 -10.42 -0.80 5.77
CA LEU A 72 -8.96 -0.89 5.78
C LEU A 72 -8.44 -2.00 6.71
N ALA A 73 -9.13 -2.29 7.81
CA ALA A 73 -8.74 -3.35 8.74
C ALA A 73 -8.71 -4.75 8.08
N GLN A 74 -9.42 -4.94 6.98
CA GLN A 74 -9.40 -6.19 6.20
C GLN A 74 -8.04 -6.45 5.52
N LEU A 75 -7.17 -5.45 5.44
CA LEU A 75 -5.84 -5.56 4.83
C LEU A 75 -4.76 -6.05 5.82
N GLY A 76 -5.12 -6.19 7.11
CA GLY A 76 -4.25 -6.70 8.16
C GLY A 76 -3.14 -5.73 8.55
N GLY A 77 -2.06 -6.26 9.14
CA GLY A 77 -0.90 -5.48 9.61
C GLY A 77 0.01 -4.92 8.50
N ARG A 78 -0.46 -4.87 7.25
CA ARG A 78 0.30 -4.37 6.11
C ARG A 78 0.41 -2.85 6.16
N ARG A 79 1.44 -2.32 5.51
CA ARG A 79 1.56 -0.88 5.26
C ARG A 79 0.56 -0.49 4.18
N ILE A 80 -0.24 0.55 4.43
CA ILE A 80 -1.26 1.06 3.53
C ILE A 80 -0.95 2.51 3.19
N ILE A 81 -0.81 2.81 1.90
CA ILE A 81 -0.65 4.15 1.37
C ILE A 81 -1.92 4.52 0.62
N LEU A 82 -2.60 5.55 1.09
CA LEU A 82 -3.79 6.07 0.42
C LEU A 82 -3.39 7.17 -0.57
N PHE A 83 -3.81 7.02 -1.82
CA PHE A 83 -3.66 8.01 -2.89
C PHE A 83 -5.04 8.59 -3.22
N PRO A 84 -5.47 9.63 -2.49
CA PRO A 84 -6.75 10.28 -2.74
C PRO A 84 -6.69 11.06 -4.06
N ASP A 85 -7.82 11.11 -4.77
CA ASP A 85 -8.03 12.04 -5.89
C ASP A 85 -7.97 13.50 -5.38
N GLY A 86 -7.91 14.47 -6.29
CA GLY A 86 -7.65 15.88 -5.95
C GLY A 86 -8.61 16.53 -4.93
N ASP A 87 -9.84 16.02 -4.79
CA ASP A 87 -10.82 16.49 -3.79
C ASP A 87 -10.91 15.59 -2.54
N GLY A 88 -10.13 14.51 -2.51
CA GLY A 88 -10.27 13.44 -1.52
C GLY A 88 -9.34 13.55 -0.32
N PHE A 89 -8.31 14.40 -0.38
CA PHE A 89 -7.21 14.43 0.59
C PHE A 89 -7.69 14.64 2.03
N ALA A 90 -8.51 15.65 2.28
CA ALA A 90 -9.01 15.96 3.63
C ALA A 90 -9.84 14.80 4.20
N ARG A 91 -10.71 14.19 3.38
CA ARG A 91 -11.57 13.08 3.79
C ARG A 91 -10.74 11.84 4.12
N TRP A 92 -9.81 11.49 3.25
CA TRP A 92 -9.00 10.28 3.41
C TRP A 92 -7.99 10.43 4.54
N SER A 93 -7.49 11.65 4.79
CA SER A 93 -6.68 11.97 5.96
C SER A 93 -7.40 11.70 7.28
N LYS A 94 -8.68 12.07 7.37
CA LYS A 94 -9.50 11.74 8.55
C LYS A 94 -9.66 10.22 8.73
N ILE A 95 -9.95 9.49 7.65
CA ILE A 95 -10.12 8.04 7.68
C ILE A 95 -8.79 7.34 8.05
N ALA A 96 -7.67 7.83 7.56
CA ALA A 96 -6.35 7.33 7.92
C ALA A 96 -6.03 7.58 9.40
N ALA A 97 -6.39 8.74 9.95
CA ALA A 97 -6.25 9.00 11.38
C ALA A 97 -7.09 8.03 12.23
N GLU A 98 -8.34 7.78 11.84
CA GLU A 98 -9.21 6.79 12.48
C GLU A 98 -8.63 5.36 12.38
N ALA A 99 -8.05 5.00 11.23
CA ALA A 99 -7.38 3.72 11.03
C ALA A 99 -6.13 3.56 11.92
N ARG A 100 -5.28 4.60 12.01
CA ARG A 100 -4.10 4.60 12.89
C ARG A 100 -4.49 4.48 14.35
N ALA A 101 -5.57 5.13 14.78
CA ALA A 101 -6.09 5.01 16.14
C ALA A 101 -6.51 3.56 16.48
N LYS A 102 -6.81 2.74 15.46
CA LYS A 102 -7.10 1.29 15.59
C LYS A 102 -5.88 0.39 15.38
N GLY A 103 -4.67 0.97 15.29
CA GLY A 103 -3.42 0.24 15.15
C GLY A 103 -3.02 -0.12 13.71
N LEU A 104 -3.67 0.45 12.69
CA LEU A 104 -3.28 0.20 11.29
C LEU A 104 -2.12 1.10 10.87
N ASN A 105 -1.18 0.55 10.09
CA ASN A 105 -0.10 1.30 9.47
C ASN A 105 -0.61 1.97 8.17
N THR A 106 -1.36 3.05 8.32
CA THR A 106 -1.99 3.77 7.21
C THR A 106 -1.45 5.18 7.07
N ILE A 107 -1.05 5.56 5.87
CA ILE A 107 -0.62 6.93 5.53
C ILE A 107 -1.40 7.47 4.33
N VAL A 108 -1.35 8.77 4.12
CA VAL A 108 -2.01 9.44 3.00
C VAL A 108 -0.96 10.21 2.22
N SER A 109 -0.93 10.01 0.91
CA SER A 109 -0.10 10.77 -0.01
C SER A 109 -0.71 12.15 -0.24
N ASP A 110 0.09 13.19 -0.10
CA ASP A 110 -0.25 14.59 -0.41
C ASP A 110 0.05 14.98 -1.86
N LEU A 111 0.66 14.09 -2.65
CA LEU A 111 1.06 14.31 -4.05
C LEU A 111 0.01 15.07 -4.89
N LEU A 112 -1.22 14.54 -5.00
CA LEU A 112 -2.25 15.19 -5.83
C LEU A 112 -2.81 16.47 -5.19
N GLU A 113 -2.69 16.63 -3.87
CA GLU A 113 -3.09 17.86 -3.19
C GLU A 113 -2.10 18.99 -3.49
N THR A 114 -0.80 18.67 -3.57
CA THR A 114 0.28 19.65 -3.80
C THR A 114 0.54 19.93 -5.28
N GLU A 115 0.46 18.91 -6.14
CA GLU A 115 0.89 19.00 -7.53
C GLU A 115 -0.23 19.38 -8.51
N LEU A 116 -1.50 19.04 -8.21
CA LEU A 116 -2.60 19.39 -9.11
C LEU A 116 -2.94 20.87 -9.01
N THR A 117 -3.02 21.53 -10.16
CA THR A 117 -3.62 22.86 -10.28
C THR A 117 -5.12 22.82 -10.01
N GLU A 118 -5.72 23.97 -9.64
CA GLU A 118 -7.17 24.08 -9.42
C GLU A 118 -8.01 23.67 -10.64
N SER A 119 -7.51 23.92 -11.86
CA SER A 119 -8.15 23.43 -13.08
C SER A 119 -8.16 21.91 -13.14
N GLN A 120 -7.02 21.26 -12.87
CA GLN A 120 -6.92 19.80 -12.89
C GLN A 120 -7.78 19.15 -11.79
N LYS A 121 -7.85 19.75 -10.60
CA LYS A 121 -8.75 19.31 -9.54
C LYS A 121 -10.22 19.43 -9.98
N THR A 122 -10.58 20.53 -10.64
CA THR A 122 -11.94 20.76 -11.17
C THR A 122 -12.29 19.78 -12.30
N ASP A 123 -11.32 19.43 -13.14
CA ASP A 123 -11.46 18.45 -14.21
C ASP A 123 -11.46 17.00 -13.70
N GLY A 124 -11.27 16.80 -12.39
CA GLY A 124 -11.34 15.49 -11.75
C GLY A 124 -10.14 14.60 -12.04
N TRP A 125 -8.95 15.19 -12.21
CA TRP A 125 -7.72 14.44 -12.45
C TRP A 125 -7.43 13.47 -11.31
N ASP A 126 -7.12 12.24 -11.68
CA ASP A 126 -6.65 11.21 -10.76
C ASP A 126 -5.15 10.92 -10.92
N LEU A 127 -4.64 9.98 -10.13
CA LEU A 127 -3.22 9.66 -10.09
C LEU A 127 -2.68 9.21 -11.46
N ALA A 128 -3.48 8.46 -12.23
CA ALA A 128 -3.05 8.01 -13.55
C ALA A 128 -2.96 9.18 -14.53
N ASP A 129 -3.89 10.15 -14.47
CA ASP A 129 -3.84 11.35 -15.32
C ASP A 129 -2.56 12.15 -15.03
N TYR A 130 -2.23 12.33 -13.75
CA TYR A 130 -1.01 13.01 -13.31
C TYR A 130 0.25 12.31 -13.82
N LEU A 131 0.38 11.01 -13.60
CA LEU A 131 1.59 10.25 -13.98
C LEU A 131 1.74 10.12 -15.49
N LEU A 132 0.65 9.92 -16.23
CA LEU A 132 0.68 9.86 -17.69
C LEU A 132 1.04 11.21 -18.30
N ALA A 133 0.56 12.32 -17.74
CA ALA A 133 0.93 13.66 -18.19
C ALA A 133 2.40 13.98 -17.87
N ALA A 134 2.89 13.60 -16.69
CA ALA A 134 4.29 13.76 -16.30
C ALA A 134 5.25 12.97 -17.21
N GLY A 135 4.82 11.78 -17.67
CA GLY A 135 5.55 10.99 -18.65
C GLY A 135 5.56 11.54 -20.09
N GLN A 136 4.76 12.58 -20.38
CA GLN A 136 4.59 13.17 -21.71
C GLN A 136 5.22 14.57 -21.87
N ALA A 137 6.27 14.90 -21.10
CA ALA A 137 7.14 16.02 -21.45
C ALA A 137 7.55 15.93 -22.94
N PRO A 138 7.64 17.05 -23.68
CA PRO A 138 7.67 17.03 -25.15
C PRO A 138 9.02 16.54 -25.66
N GLU A 139 9.19 15.22 -25.75
CA GLU A 139 10.22 14.59 -26.58
C GLU A 139 9.56 13.88 -27.75
N ALA A 140 10.04 14.26 -28.94
CA ALA A 140 9.49 13.87 -30.22
C ALA A 140 9.39 12.34 -30.38
N VAL A 141 8.32 11.95 -31.08
CA VAL A 141 8.06 10.61 -31.61
C VAL A 141 9.33 9.90 -32.08
N THR A 142 9.79 8.90 -31.32
CA THR A 142 10.32 7.61 -31.82
C THR A 142 10.32 6.61 -30.67
N ARG A 143 9.26 5.80 -30.57
CA ARG A 143 9.12 4.79 -29.53
C ARG A 143 10.10 3.62 -29.76
N LYS A 144 11.02 3.41 -28.83
CA LYS A 144 11.47 2.07 -28.39
C LYS A 144 11.12 1.94 -26.89
N PRO A 145 10.77 0.74 -26.39
CA PRO A 145 10.40 0.56 -24.99
C PRO A 145 11.64 0.78 -24.12
N GLN A 146 11.74 1.97 -23.53
CA GLN A 146 12.82 2.29 -22.59
C GLN A 146 12.35 2.04 -21.16
N LYS A 147 13.14 1.25 -20.44
CA LYS A 147 13.04 1.04 -18.99
C LYS A 147 13.40 2.34 -18.27
N ASN A 148 12.45 3.25 -18.14
CA ASN A 148 12.66 4.51 -17.42
C ASN A 148 12.03 4.44 -16.03
N SER A 149 12.35 3.41 -15.24
CA SER A 149 11.88 3.31 -13.85
C SER A 149 12.58 4.30 -12.92
N ALA A 150 13.81 4.72 -13.22
CA ALA A 150 14.63 5.51 -12.29
C ALA A 150 14.27 7.01 -12.20
N LEU A 151 13.76 7.61 -13.28
CA LEU A 151 13.38 9.04 -13.26
C LEU A 151 12.01 9.26 -12.60
N GLN A 152 11.07 8.34 -12.80
CA GLN A 152 9.71 8.39 -12.24
C GLN A 152 9.72 8.16 -10.73
N LEU A 153 10.57 7.25 -10.25
CA LEU A 153 10.83 7.02 -8.82
C LEU A 153 11.35 8.29 -8.14
N SER A 154 12.26 9.04 -8.76
CA SER A 154 12.84 10.25 -8.14
C SER A 154 11.84 11.38 -7.89
N HIS A 155 10.78 11.52 -8.69
CA HIS A 155 9.72 12.52 -8.46
C HIS A 155 8.78 12.12 -7.33
N LEU A 156 8.52 10.82 -7.19
CA LEU A 156 7.79 10.28 -6.04
C LEU A 156 8.66 10.37 -4.77
N GLU A 157 9.96 10.11 -4.85
CA GLU A 157 10.91 10.16 -3.71
C GLU A 157 11.17 11.58 -3.18
N ASN A 158 11.02 12.63 -4.00
CA ASN A 158 11.30 14.04 -3.64
C ASN A 158 10.12 14.79 -3.00
N THR A 159 8.92 14.22 -3.01
CA THR A 159 7.82 14.67 -2.13
C THR A 159 8.03 14.04 -0.74
N ASN A 160 7.19 14.30 0.27
CA ASN A 160 7.34 13.75 1.64
C ASN A 160 7.26 12.19 1.74
N ILE A 161 7.54 11.47 0.65
CA ILE A 161 7.71 10.02 0.57
C ILE A 161 8.99 9.53 1.29
N ALA A 162 10.00 10.37 1.53
CA ALA A 162 11.14 9.97 2.36
C ALA A 162 10.75 9.60 3.81
N ALA A 163 9.71 10.22 4.38
CA ALA A 163 9.12 9.81 5.68
C ALA A 163 8.23 8.56 5.56
N ILE A 164 7.89 8.17 4.32
CA ILE A 164 7.13 6.99 3.93
C ILE A 164 8.06 5.81 3.59
N ALA A 165 9.35 6.03 3.35
CA ALA A 165 10.32 4.96 3.12
C ALA A 165 10.92 4.38 4.42
N ALA A 166 10.76 5.06 5.57
CA ALA A 166 11.22 4.53 6.84
C ALA A 166 10.20 3.55 7.45
N PRO A 167 10.61 2.33 7.88
CA PRO A 167 9.78 1.51 8.76
C PRO A 167 9.60 2.25 10.10
N PRO A 168 8.39 2.21 10.72
CA PRO A 168 8.19 2.84 12.03
C PRO A 168 9.10 2.20 13.08
N PRO A 169 9.63 2.97 14.05
CA PRO A 169 10.33 2.38 15.18
C PRO A 169 9.35 1.46 15.93
N MET A 170 9.71 0.18 16.03
CA MET A 170 8.99 -0.75 16.87
C MET A 170 9.06 -0.26 18.32
N LEU A 171 7.91 0.02 18.93
CA LEU A 171 7.82 0.18 20.39
C LEU A 171 8.16 -1.16 21.05
N PRO A 172 9.19 -1.26 21.91
CA PRO A 172 9.40 -2.47 22.69
C PRO A 172 8.49 -2.44 23.92
N THR A 173 7.78 -3.55 24.08
CA THR A 173 7.02 -3.92 25.28
C THR A 173 7.94 -3.94 26.51
N GLN A 174 7.48 -3.30 27.57
CA GLN A 174 8.05 -3.11 28.92
C GLN A 174 9.24 -4.00 29.38
N ALA A 175 10.36 -3.37 29.74
CA ALA A 175 11.08 -3.57 31.01
C ALA A 175 12.24 -2.57 31.18
N ILE A 176 12.40 -2.09 32.42
CA ILE A 176 13.42 -1.17 32.95
C ILE A 176 14.82 -1.81 32.89
N LEU A 177 15.84 -1.12 32.34
CA LEU A 177 17.11 -0.74 33.02
C LEU A 177 18.07 -0.06 32.02
N LEU A 178 18.60 1.11 32.41
CA LEU A 178 19.66 1.87 31.73
C LEU A 178 20.94 1.04 31.51
N VAL A 179 21.43 0.94 30.27
CA VAL A 179 22.86 1.08 29.93
C VAL A 179 22.99 1.63 28.49
N VAL A 180 23.67 2.76 28.36
CA VAL A 180 24.08 3.39 27.09
C VAL A 180 25.27 2.64 26.51
N ILE A 181 25.19 2.10 25.28
CA ILE A 181 26.36 1.81 24.44
C ILE A 181 26.01 2.10 22.95
N SER A 182 26.96 2.78 22.29
CA SER A 182 27.02 3.35 20.93
C SER A 182 26.64 2.41 19.75
N PRO A 183 26.25 2.93 18.56
CA PRO A 183 25.89 2.14 17.39
C PRO A 183 27.08 1.90 16.45
N SER A 184 27.51 0.64 16.31
CA SER A 184 28.20 0.16 15.11
C SER A 184 28.24 -1.37 15.12
N ALA A 185 27.35 -2.03 14.38
CA ALA A 185 27.54 -3.42 14.01
C ALA A 185 26.87 -3.67 12.65
N ASP A 186 27.71 -4.04 11.70
CA ASP A 186 27.39 -4.32 10.32
C ASP A 186 26.64 -5.67 10.25
N TRP A 187 25.30 -5.61 10.16
CA TRP A 187 24.41 -6.79 10.26
C TRP A 187 24.64 -7.82 9.15
N GLN A 188 25.28 -7.43 8.04
CA GLN A 188 25.60 -8.32 6.92
C GLN A 188 26.66 -9.37 7.26
N SER A 189 27.47 -9.14 8.30
CA SER A 189 28.51 -10.10 8.73
C SER A 189 27.97 -11.35 9.46
N LEU A 190 26.68 -11.35 9.82
CA LEU A 190 26.04 -12.41 10.61
C LEU A 190 25.37 -13.50 9.77
N TYR A 191 25.38 -13.41 8.43
CA TYR A 191 24.69 -14.37 7.56
C TYR A 191 25.51 -14.69 6.31
N ALA A 192 25.56 -15.97 5.93
CA ALA A 192 26.44 -16.44 4.86
C ALA A 192 25.79 -16.37 3.45
N SER A 193 24.49 -16.65 3.36
CA SER A 193 23.67 -16.63 2.13
C SER A 193 22.23 -17.01 2.46
N ASN A 194 21.34 -17.10 1.47
CA ASN A 194 19.96 -17.52 1.68
C ASN A 194 19.79 -19.04 1.46
N CYS A 195 18.93 -19.64 2.27
CA CYS A 195 18.54 -21.04 2.23
C CYS A 195 17.80 -21.33 0.92
N LYS A 196 18.31 -22.27 0.12
CA LYS A 196 17.69 -22.65 -1.15
C LYS A 196 16.34 -23.35 -1.03
N ARG A 197 15.93 -23.74 0.19
CA ARG A 197 14.70 -24.49 0.44
C ARG A 197 13.54 -23.60 0.88
N CYS A 198 13.78 -22.63 1.77
CA CYS A 198 12.74 -21.73 2.27
C CYS A 198 13.01 -20.24 1.98
N GLY A 199 14.16 -19.89 1.41
CA GLY A 199 14.53 -18.50 1.12
C GLY A 199 15.11 -17.71 2.30
N ASP A 200 15.02 -18.23 3.52
CA ASP A 200 15.46 -17.57 4.76
C ASP A 200 16.99 -17.51 4.90
N TYR A 201 17.51 -16.60 5.72
CA TYR A 201 18.96 -16.41 5.89
C TYR A 201 19.60 -17.60 6.59
N LEU A 202 20.74 -18.06 6.05
CA LEU A 202 21.58 -19.07 6.69
C LEU A 202 22.44 -18.42 7.76
N GLN A 203 22.48 -19.06 8.92
CA GLN A 203 23.45 -18.73 9.96
C GLN A 203 24.88 -18.89 9.41
N PRO A 204 25.90 -18.29 10.03
CA PRO A 204 27.29 -18.41 9.57
C PRO A 204 27.78 -19.87 9.51
N THR A 205 27.16 -20.77 10.28
CA THR A 205 27.42 -22.21 10.24
C THR A 205 26.88 -22.91 8.99
N GLY A 206 26.05 -22.23 8.19
CA GLY A 206 25.39 -22.78 7.00
C GLY A 206 24.02 -23.40 7.28
N ASP A 207 23.53 -23.37 8.53
CA ASP A 207 22.26 -23.97 8.92
C ASP A 207 21.09 -23.00 8.77
N CYS A 208 19.92 -23.56 8.43
CA CYS A 208 18.66 -22.82 8.33
C CYS A 208 17.77 -23.14 9.54
N ALA A 209 17.47 -22.15 10.37
CA ALA A 209 16.67 -22.32 11.59
C ALA A 209 15.26 -22.87 11.32
N LEU A 210 14.64 -22.47 10.21
CA LEU A 210 13.30 -22.91 9.80
C LEU A 210 13.30 -24.31 9.20
N CYS A 211 14.34 -24.70 8.45
CA CYS A 211 14.41 -26.03 7.82
C CYS A 211 15.00 -27.10 8.74
N ALA A 212 15.76 -26.71 9.76
CA ALA A 212 16.32 -27.61 10.76
C ALA A 212 15.29 -28.02 11.83
N SER A 213 14.25 -27.20 12.01
CA SER A 213 13.13 -27.52 12.90
C SER A 213 12.00 -28.16 12.08
N PRO A 214 11.42 -29.30 12.49
CA PRO A 214 10.21 -29.80 11.85
C PRO A 214 9.11 -28.75 12.03
N LEU A 215 8.62 -28.18 10.92
CA LEU A 215 7.51 -27.22 10.95
C LEU A 215 6.30 -27.87 11.65
N PRO A 216 5.64 -27.19 12.60
CA PRO A 216 4.39 -27.68 13.15
C PRO A 216 3.34 -27.70 12.03
N PHE A 217 2.68 -28.86 11.88
CA PHE A 217 1.59 -29.10 10.92
C PHE A 217 0.48 -28.06 10.99
#